data_AF-A0A8J4IBF5-F1
#
_entry.id   AF-A0A8J4IBF5-F1
#
_cell.length_a   1.000
_cell.length_b   1.000
_cell.length_c   1.000
_cell.angle_alpha   90.00
_cell.angle_beta   90.00
_cell.angle_gamma   90.00
#
_symmetry.space_group_name_H-M   'P 1'
#
loop_
_entity.id
_entity.type
_entity.pdbx_description
1 polymer ?
#
loop_
_entity_poly.entity_id
_entity_poly.type
_entity_poly.pdbx_seq_one_letter_code
_entity_poly.pdbx_strand_id
1 'polypeptide(L)'
;MIDIVCCPTPFLVGLLSSSLPKLKELPVEEALMVNLGSDRFIRQMDDEDTLLPRKLQAALEQALERKNELINQDSDSDSDDECNTLNGLVSEVFIRFFVETVGHYSLFLNQNEKGERAFQREAFRKSVASKSIRRFLEVFMESQMFAGFIQDRELRKCRAKG
;
A
#
# COMPACT_ATOMS: atom_id res chain seq x y z
N MET A 1 -17.74 -12.07 -17.41
CA MET A 1 -17.25 -11.04 -16.46
C MET A 1 -16.09 -11.53 -15.60
N ILE A 2 -15.88 -12.85 -15.43
CA ILE A 2 -14.60 -13.34 -14.87
C ILE A 2 -13.40 -12.95 -15.75
N ASP A 3 -13.63 -12.71 -17.04
CA ASP A 3 -12.63 -12.41 -18.08
C ASP A 3 -11.82 -11.13 -17.81
N ILE A 4 -12.26 -10.29 -16.85
CA ILE A 4 -11.50 -9.12 -16.37
C ILE A 4 -10.13 -9.50 -15.80
N VAL A 5 -9.97 -10.74 -15.31
CA VAL A 5 -8.70 -11.27 -14.80
C VAL A 5 -7.61 -11.42 -15.87
N CYS A 6 -7.98 -11.32 -17.16
CA CYS A 6 -7.06 -11.31 -18.28
C CYS A 6 -6.63 -9.89 -18.68
N CYS A 7 -7.02 -8.87 -17.92
CA CYS A 7 -6.66 -7.49 -18.23
C CYS A 7 -5.16 -7.25 -17.96
N PRO A 8 -4.43 -6.58 -18.87
CA PRO A 8 -3.01 -6.32 -18.69
C PRO A 8 -2.72 -5.22 -17.67
N THR A 9 -3.72 -4.43 -17.27
CA THR A 9 -3.55 -3.36 -16.28
C THR A 9 -3.77 -3.91 -14.86
N PRO A 10 -3.05 -3.43 -13.83
CA PRO A 10 -3.26 -3.87 -12.45
C PRO A 10 -4.73 -3.76 -12.02
N PHE A 11 -5.25 -4.80 -11.36
CA PHE A 11 -6.62 -4.87 -10.85
C PHE A 11 -6.67 -5.52 -9.47
N LEU A 12 -7.74 -5.25 -8.73
CA LEU A 12 -8.10 -5.96 -7.51
C LEU A 12 -9.55 -6.45 -7.66
N VAL A 13 -9.76 -7.77 -7.59
CA VAL A 13 -11.08 -8.38 -7.78
C VAL A 13 -11.32 -9.48 -6.76
N GLY A 14 -12.53 -9.49 -6.18
CA GLY A 14 -13.01 -10.59 -5.35
C GLY A 14 -13.79 -11.59 -6.20
N LEU A 15 -13.45 -12.88 -6.08
CA LEU A 15 -14.14 -13.96 -6.78
C LEU A 15 -14.65 -15.01 -5.79
N LEU A 16 -15.86 -15.51 -6.02
CA LEU A 16 -16.38 -16.65 -5.26
C LEU A 16 -15.58 -17.92 -5.59
N SER A 17 -15.40 -18.79 -4.60
CA SER A 17 -14.67 -20.06 -4.75
C SER A 17 -15.25 -20.96 -5.85
N SER A 18 -16.56 -20.87 -6.11
CA SER A 18 -17.24 -21.58 -7.21
C SER A 18 -16.73 -21.20 -8.60
N SER A 19 -16.06 -20.05 -8.74
CA SER A 19 -15.50 -19.55 -9.99
C SER A 19 -14.09 -20.08 -10.28
N LEU A 20 -13.43 -20.76 -9.32
CA LEU A 20 -12.07 -21.27 -9.48
C LEU A 20 -11.89 -22.24 -10.66
N PRO A 21 -12.81 -23.17 -10.96
CA PRO A 21 -12.66 -24.06 -12.12
C PRO A 21 -12.56 -23.26 -13.42
N LYS A 22 -13.45 -22.27 -13.62
CA LYS A 22 -13.45 -21.41 -14.78
C LYS A 22 -12.21 -20.51 -14.86
N LEU A 23 -11.68 -20.08 -13.72
CA LEU A 23 -10.46 -19.26 -13.67
C LEU A 23 -9.23 -20.02 -14.18
N LYS A 24 -9.16 -21.34 -13.95
CA LYS A 24 -8.06 -22.19 -14.45
C LYS A 24 -8.04 -22.34 -15.98
N GLU A 25 -9.17 -22.09 -16.64
CA GLU A 25 -9.30 -22.14 -18.10
C GLU A 25 -8.86 -20.83 -18.77
N LEU A 26 -8.66 -19.76 -18.00
CA LEU A 26 -8.29 -18.45 -18.51
C LEU A 26 -6.76 -18.26 -18.55
N PRO A 27 -6.23 -17.53 -19.54
CA PRO A 27 -4.80 -17.23 -19.66
C PRO A 27 -4.38 -16.13 -18.68
N VAL A 28 -4.48 -16.41 -17.38
CA VAL A 28 -3.95 -15.54 -16.34
C VAL A 28 -2.48 -15.89 -16.17
N GLU A 29 -1.57 -14.99 -16.49
CA GLU A 29 -0.12 -15.22 -16.38
C GLU A 29 0.44 -14.53 -15.12
N GLU A 30 0.29 -13.21 -15.00
CA GLU A 30 0.86 -12.41 -13.90
C GLU A 30 -0.21 -12.00 -12.88
N ALA A 31 -0.53 -12.88 -11.92
CA ALA A 31 -1.50 -12.58 -10.87
C ALA A 31 -1.12 -13.18 -9.51
N LEU A 32 -1.19 -12.34 -8.47
CA LEU A 32 -1.18 -12.76 -7.07
C LEU A 32 -2.61 -13.19 -6.67
N MET A 33 -2.76 -14.42 -6.16
CA MET A 33 -4.07 -14.98 -5.82
C MET A 33 -4.08 -15.56 -4.42
N VAL A 34 -5.08 -15.18 -3.62
CA VAL A 34 -5.23 -15.61 -2.22
C VAL A 34 -6.61 -16.24 -2.01
N ASN A 35 -6.65 -17.40 -1.35
CA ASN A 35 -7.87 -17.99 -0.83
C ASN A 35 -8.06 -17.53 0.62
N LEU A 36 -8.98 -16.59 0.81
CA LEU A 36 -9.30 -16.03 2.13
C LEU A 36 -9.96 -17.05 3.07
N GLY A 37 -10.68 -18.05 2.55
CA GLY A 37 -11.35 -19.06 3.38
C GLY A 37 -10.41 -20.11 3.96
N SER A 38 -9.23 -20.30 3.35
CA SER A 38 -8.21 -21.23 3.83
C SER A 38 -6.91 -20.55 4.28
N ASP A 39 -6.87 -19.21 4.22
CA ASP A 39 -5.69 -18.38 4.50
C ASP A 39 -4.43 -18.85 3.75
N ARG A 40 -4.55 -19.08 2.43
CA ARG A 40 -3.45 -19.59 1.60
C ARG A 40 -3.36 -18.91 0.25
N PHE A 41 -2.13 -18.70 -0.21
CA PHE A 41 -1.89 -18.32 -1.59
C PHE A 41 -2.24 -19.46 -2.55
N ILE A 42 -2.96 -19.13 -3.61
CA ILE A 42 -3.21 -19.99 -4.77
C ILE A 42 -2.09 -19.80 -5.80
N ARG A 43 -1.58 -18.57 -5.93
CA ARG A 43 -0.48 -18.20 -6.83
C ARG A 43 0.27 -17.00 -6.24
N GLN A 44 1.60 -17.02 -6.38
CA GLN A 44 2.54 -15.97 -5.95
C GLN A 44 3.41 -15.55 -7.13
N MET A 45 4.04 -14.38 -7.04
CA MET A 45 4.96 -13.78 -8.00
C MET A 45 6.44 -13.93 -7.60
N ASP A 46 6.70 -14.56 -6.44
CA ASP A 46 8.02 -14.90 -5.89
C ASP A 46 8.91 -13.68 -5.55
N ASP A 47 8.34 -12.48 -5.46
CA ASP A 47 9.03 -11.25 -5.10
C ASP A 47 8.50 -10.58 -3.82
N GLU A 48 7.43 -11.12 -3.24
CA GLU A 48 6.65 -10.52 -2.15
C GLU A 48 7.51 -10.18 -0.92
N ASP A 49 8.42 -11.09 -0.54
CA ASP A 49 9.33 -10.95 0.61
C ASP A 49 10.44 -9.90 0.40
N THR A 50 10.57 -9.37 -0.82
CA THR A 50 11.62 -8.41 -1.20
C THR A 50 11.10 -7.01 -1.47
N LEU A 51 9.78 -6.84 -1.56
CA LEU A 51 9.15 -5.56 -1.87
C LEU A 51 9.38 -4.53 -0.76
N LEU A 52 9.26 -4.94 0.50
CA LEU A 52 9.30 -4.03 1.64
C LEU A 52 10.69 -3.95 2.29
N PRO A 53 11.09 -2.79 2.85
CA PRO A 53 12.30 -2.71 3.66
C PRO A 53 12.16 -3.59 4.91
N ARG A 54 12.96 -4.65 5.03
CA ARG A 54 12.89 -5.67 6.12
C ARG A 54 12.64 -5.13 7.53
N LYS A 55 13.30 -4.04 7.92
CA LYS A 55 13.10 -3.43 9.25
C LYS A 55 11.70 -2.84 9.43
N LEU A 56 11.18 -2.20 8.37
CA LEU A 56 9.84 -1.64 8.38
C LEU A 56 8.78 -2.73 8.26
N GLN A 57 9.04 -3.78 7.49
CA GLN A 57 8.20 -4.97 7.43
C GLN A 57 8.07 -5.63 8.81
N ALA A 58 9.19 -5.95 9.47
CA ALA A 58 9.17 -6.54 10.81
C ALA A 58 8.45 -5.64 11.84
N ALA A 59 8.63 -4.32 11.75
CA ALA A 59 7.92 -3.37 12.62
C ALA A 59 6.42 -3.27 12.29
N LEU A 60 6.03 -3.51 11.04
CA LEU A 60 4.64 -3.57 10.60
C LEU A 60 3.97 -4.84 11.14
N GLU A 61 4.60 -6.00 10.91
CA GLU A 61 4.16 -7.31 11.40
C GLU A 61 3.98 -7.31 12.92
N GLN A 62 5.02 -6.88 13.66
CA GLN A 62 4.95 -6.78 15.12
C GLN A 62 3.83 -5.85 15.60
N ALA A 63 3.58 -4.74 14.89
CA ALA A 63 2.52 -3.81 15.27
C ALA A 63 1.11 -4.37 14.99
N LEU A 64 0.96 -5.17 13.94
CA LEU A 64 -0.28 -5.88 13.62
C LEU A 64 -0.54 -7.01 14.63
N GLU A 65 0.49 -7.82 14.94
CA GLU A 65 0.40 -8.90 15.94
C GLU A 65 0.00 -8.35 17.31
N ARG A 66 0.66 -7.29 17.77
CA ARG A 66 0.35 -6.66 19.07
C ARG A 66 -1.06 -6.11 19.12
N LYS A 67 -1.57 -5.57 18.01
CA LYS A 67 -2.96 -5.09 17.91
C LYS A 67 -3.93 -6.27 17.90
N ASN A 68 -3.57 -7.38 17.26
CA ASN A 68 -4.36 -8.61 17.28
C ASN A 68 -4.46 -9.24 18.69
N GLU A 69 -3.39 -9.20 19.48
CA GLU A 69 -3.39 -9.65 20.87
C GLU A 69 -4.33 -8.84 21.77
N LEU A 70 -4.41 -7.52 21.56
CA LEU A 70 -5.33 -6.65 22.32
C LEU A 70 -6.80 -7.00 22.04
N ILE A 71 -7.14 -7.32 20.78
CA ILE A 71 -8.50 -7.73 20.38
C ILE A 71 -8.89 -9.03 21.08
N ASN A 72 -8.01 -10.04 21.09
CA ASN A 72 -8.28 -11.33 21.72
C ASN A 72 -8.42 -11.25 23.25
N GLN A 73 -8.06 -10.12 23.87
CA GLN A 73 -8.19 -9.89 25.31
C GLN A 73 -9.48 -9.14 25.68
N ASP A 74 -10.04 -8.34 24.76
CA ASP A 74 -11.26 -7.54 24.97
C ASP A 74 -12.54 -8.20 24.40
N SER A 75 -12.41 -9.37 23.75
CA SER A 75 -13.47 -10.09 23.02
C SER A 75 -14.63 -10.68 23.85
N ASP A 76 -14.84 -10.24 25.09
CA ASP A 76 -16.03 -10.57 25.88
C ASP A 76 -17.22 -9.63 25.58
N SER A 77 -17.07 -8.65 24.67
CA SER A 77 -18.15 -7.74 24.27
C SER A 77 -18.29 -7.55 22.75
N ASP A 78 -19.16 -8.31 22.09
CA ASP A 78 -19.51 -8.14 20.66
C ASP A 78 -20.26 -6.82 20.40
N SER A 79 -19.56 -5.68 20.35
CA SER A 79 -20.16 -4.37 20.03
C SER A 79 -19.62 -3.79 18.72
N ASP A 80 -20.50 -3.13 17.95
CA ASP A 80 -20.16 -2.47 16.68
C ASP A 80 -19.06 -1.38 16.82
N ASP A 81 -18.89 -0.83 18.03
CA ASP A 81 -17.84 0.17 18.34
C ASP A 81 -16.42 -0.44 18.34
N GLU A 82 -16.29 -1.74 18.64
CA GLU A 82 -15.01 -2.44 18.67
C GLU A 82 -14.46 -2.71 17.26
N CYS A 83 -15.33 -3.04 16.30
CA CYS A 83 -14.95 -3.27 14.90
C CYS A 83 -14.45 -1.98 14.22
N ASN A 84 -15.08 -0.84 14.51
CA ASN A 84 -14.60 0.47 14.03
C ASN A 84 -13.25 0.85 14.65
N THR A 85 -13.05 0.49 15.93
CA THR A 85 -11.78 0.68 16.62
C THR A 85 -10.67 -0.18 15.99
N LEU A 86 -10.98 -1.44 15.67
CA LEU A 86 -10.04 -2.34 14.99
C LEU A 86 -9.58 -1.80 13.63
N ASN A 87 -10.51 -1.41 12.77
CA ASN A 87 -10.18 -0.86 11.46
C ASN A 87 -9.31 0.41 11.57
N GLY A 88 -9.58 1.26 12.57
CA GLY A 88 -8.74 2.41 12.90
C GLY A 88 -7.33 2.02 13.33
N LEU A 89 -7.21 1.03 14.22
CA LEU A 89 -5.94 0.52 14.70
C LEU A 89 -5.12 -0.10 13.55
N VAL A 90 -5.71 -0.95 12.72
CA VAL A 90 -5.02 -1.54 11.56
C VAL A 90 -4.57 -0.44 10.60
N SER A 91 -5.45 0.50 10.28
CA SER A 91 -5.13 1.63 9.39
C SER A 91 -3.97 2.47 9.89
N GLU A 92 -3.90 2.76 11.20
CA GLU A 92 -2.81 3.52 11.81
C GLU A 92 -1.45 2.84 11.59
N VAL A 93 -1.37 1.51 11.66
CA VAL A 93 -0.11 0.77 11.44
C VAL A 93 0.40 0.98 10.02
N PHE A 94 -0.48 0.86 9.02
CA PHE A 94 -0.13 1.10 7.62
C PHE A 94 0.17 2.58 7.34
N ILE A 95 -0.59 3.51 7.92
CA ILE A 95 -0.31 4.95 7.80
C ILE A 95 1.09 5.27 8.35
N ARG A 96 1.48 4.69 9.50
CA ARG A 96 2.81 4.89 10.07
C ARG A 96 3.92 4.45 9.12
N PHE A 97 3.75 3.32 8.43
CA PHE A 97 4.68 2.87 7.39
C PHE A 97 4.82 3.91 6.26
N PHE A 98 3.72 4.47 5.77
CA PHE A 98 3.77 5.50 4.73
C PHE A 98 4.32 6.84 5.24
N VAL A 99 4.04 7.23 6.47
CA VAL A 99 4.65 8.45 7.06
C VAL A 99 6.17 8.30 7.13
N GLU A 100 6.67 7.15 7.58
CA GLU A 100 8.10 6.86 7.65
C GLU A 100 8.77 6.87 6.27
N THR A 101 8.14 6.24 5.27
CA THR A 101 8.73 6.07 3.93
C THR A 101 8.54 7.28 3.02
N VAL A 102 7.37 7.91 3.03
CA VAL A 102 6.99 8.97 2.08
C VAL A 102 6.53 10.27 2.74
N GLY A 103 6.39 10.36 4.06
CA GLY A 103 5.85 11.54 4.75
C GLY A 103 6.63 12.84 4.52
N HIS A 104 7.92 12.74 4.19
CA HIS A 104 8.80 13.87 3.91
C HIS A 104 8.70 14.42 2.48
N TYR A 105 7.81 13.89 1.63
CA TYR A 105 7.63 14.30 0.22
C TYR A 105 7.45 15.82 0.04
N SER A 106 6.82 16.49 1.01
CA SER A 106 6.51 17.92 0.95
C SER A 106 7.74 18.81 0.88
N LEU A 107 8.88 18.35 1.43
CA LEU A 107 10.17 19.03 1.35
C LEU A 107 10.75 19.02 -0.08
N PHE A 108 10.21 18.18 -0.95
CA PHE A 108 10.65 17.98 -2.33
C PHE A 108 9.60 18.47 -3.34
N LEU A 109 8.55 19.14 -2.88
CA LEU A 109 7.61 19.86 -3.74
C LEU A 109 8.05 21.31 -3.87
N ASN A 110 8.80 21.60 -4.93
CA ASN A 110 9.32 22.94 -5.20
C ASN A 110 8.36 23.73 -6.08
N GLN A 111 8.30 25.04 -5.87
CA GLN A 111 7.56 25.94 -6.75
C GLN A 111 8.53 26.54 -7.78
N ASN A 112 8.19 26.44 -9.07
CA ASN A 112 8.96 27.08 -10.13
C ASN A 112 8.61 28.57 -10.24
N GLU A 113 9.33 29.31 -11.09
CA GLU A 113 9.13 30.75 -11.31
C GLU A 113 7.71 31.09 -11.82
N LYS A 114 7.02 30.12 -12.43
CA LYS A 114 5.63 30.26 -12.91
C LYS A 114 4.59 30.00 -11.81
N GLY A 115 5.04 29.70 -10.59
CA GLY A 115 4.15 29.37 -9.47
C GLY A 115 3.64 27.93 -9.50
N GLU A 116 4.11 27.08 -10.40
CA GLU A 116 3.73 25.67 -10.50
C GLU A 116 4.56 24.84 -9.53
N ARG A 117 3.92 23.88 -8.85
CA ARG A 117 4.61 22.95 -7.96
C ARG A 117 5.06 21.72 -8.73
N ALA A 118 6.31 21.32 -8.54
CA ALA A 118 6.90 20.15 -9.17
C ALA A 118 7.65 19.31 -8.13
N PHE A 119 7.35 18.01 -8.11
CA PHE A 119 7.99 17.03 -7.23
C PHE A 119 9.38 16.63 -7.72
N GLN A 120 10.38 16.82 -6.86
CA GLN A 120 11.78 16.48 -7.14
C GLN A 120 12.05 15.01 -6.80
N ARG A 121 11.60 14.11 -7.69
CA ARG A 121 11.64 12.64 -7.51
C ARG A 121 13.01 12.12 -7.08
N GLU A 122 14.07 12.49 -7.79
CA GLU A 122 15.42 11.98 -7.54
C GLU A 122 15.99 12.51 -6.22
N ALA A 123 15.73 13.79 -5.91
CA ALA A 123 16.17 14.41 -4.67
C ALA A 123 15.46 13.78 -3.46
N PHE A 124 14.15 13.56 -3.56
CA PHE A 124 13.34 12.87 -2.55
C PHE A 124 13.93 11.49 -2.25
N ARG A 125 14.12 10.66 -3.29
CA ARG A 125 14.73 9.32 -3.12
C ARG A 125 16.12 9.39 -2.51
N LYS A 126 16.98 10.31 -2.98
CA LYS A 126 18.38 10.42 -2.51
C LYS A 126 18.50 10.96 -1.09
N SER A 127 17.50 11.66 -0.58
CA SER A 127 17.51 12.22 0.78
C SER A 127 17.47 11.14 1.87
N VAL A 128 16.96 9.95 1.55
CA VAL A 128 16.89 8.84 2.49
C VAL A 128 18.23 8.13 2.59
N ALA A 129 18.82 8.09 3.79
CA ALA A 129 20.11 7.43 4.02
C ALA A 129 20.04 5.91 3.78
N SER A 130 18.94 5.27 4.22
CA SER A 130 18.75 3.82 4.14
C SER A 130 18.70 3.32 2.69
N LYS A 131 19.59 2.36 2.35
CA LYS A 131 19.64 1.75 1.02
C LYS A 131 18.38 0.93 0.70
N SER A 132 17.85 0.20 1.69
CA SER A 132 16.64 -0.62 1.49
C SER A 132 15.40 0.24 1.24
N ILE A 133 15.26 1.36 1.97
CA ILE A 133 14.16 2.30 1.73
C ILE A 133 14.31 2.97 0.37
N ARG A 134 15.53 3.33 -0.05
CA ARG A 134 15.78 3.86 -1.40
C ARG A 134 15.37 2.88 -2.50
N ARG A 135 15.64 1.58 -2.32
CA ARG A 135 15.22 0.53 -3.27
C ARG A 135 13.71 0.37 -3.31
N PHE A 136 13.06 0.37 -2.14
CA PHE A 136 11.60 0.38 -2.07
C PHE A 136 11.01 1.59 -2.80
N LEU A 137 11.49 2.80 -2.53
CA LEU A 137 11.02 4.02 -3.18
C LEU A 137 11.23 4.01 -4.70
N GLU A 138 12.34 3.42 -5.17
CA GLU A 138 12.58 3.27 -6.61
C GLU A 138 11.47 2.49 -7.32
N VAL A 139 10.92 1.44 -6.69
CA VAL A 139 9.82 0.65 -7.26
C VAL A 139 8.46 1.30 -6.94
N PHE A 140 8.22 1.65 -5.68
CA PHE A 140 6.94 2.17 -5.20
C PHE A 140 6.51 3.45 -5.93
N MET A 141 7.47 4.32 -6.23
CA MET A 141 7.16 5.58 -6.92
C MET A 141 6.84 5.40 -8.42
N GLU A 142 7.03 4.20 -9.00
CA GLU A 142 6.53 3.88 -10.35
C GLU A 142 5.04 3.48 -10.34
N SER A 143 4.45 3.29 -9.16
CA SER A 143 3.04 2.93 -9.03
C SER A 143 2.10 4.09 -9.43
N GLN A 144 0.96 3.73 -10.03
CA GLN A 144 -0.10 4.68 -10.34
C GLN A 144 -0.66 5.36 -9.07
N MET A 145 -0.68 4.64 -7.94
CA MET A 145 -1.12 5.19 -6.66
C MET A 145 -0.21 6.34 -6.19
N PHE A 146 1.11 6.17 -6.29
CA PHE A 146 2.05 7.23 -5.92
C PHE A 146 1.98 8.41 -6.90
N ALA A 147 1.88 8.13 -8.21
CA ALA A 147 1.74 9.17 -9.24
C ALA A 147 0.51 10.04 -8.98
N GLY A 148 -0.67 9.43 -8.76
CA GLY A 148 -1.89 10.15 -8.41
C GLY A 148 -1.77 10.94 -7.11
N PHE A 149 -1.16 10.35 -6.08
CA PHE A 149 -0.91 11.03 -4.80
C PHE A 149 -0.09 12.32 -4.98
N ILE A 150 0.99 12.28 -5.76
CA ILE A 150 1.84 13.45 -6.01
C ILE A 150 1.13 14.48 -6.89
N GLN A 151 0.46 14.04 -7.97
CA GLN A 151 -0.28 14.91 -8.87
C GLN A 151 -1.34 15.73 -8.12
N ASP A 152 -2.08 15.11 -7.21
CA ASP A 152 -3.03 15.80 -6.34
C ASP A 152 -2.37 16.90 -5.49
N ARG A 153 -1.11 16.73 -5.09
CA ARG A 153 -0.37 17.70 -4.26
C ARG A 153 0.22 18.84 -5.09
N GLU A 154 0.60 18.56 -6.33
CA GLU A 154 1.07 19.56 -7.29
C GLU A 154 -0.08 20.49 -7.72
N LEU A 155 -1.29 19.94 -7.93
CA LEU A 155 -2.49 20.69 -8.31
C LEU A 155 -3.11 21.52 -7.17
N ARG A 156 -2.77 21.24 -5.90
CA ARG A 156 -3.24 22.04 -4.76
C ARG A 156 -2.68 23.46 -4.85
N LYS A 157 -3.56 24.42 -5.14
CA LYS A 157 -3.25 25.85 -5.08
C LYS A 157 -2.59 26.19 -3.74
N CYS A 158 -1.48 26.93 -3.76
CA CYS A 158 -0.94 27.56 -2.56
C CYS A 158 -2.06 28.35 -1.90
N ARG A 159 -2.54 27.93 -0.72
CA ARG A 159 -3.21 28.89 0.18
C ARG A 159 -2.15 29.97 0.42
N ALA A 160 -2.41 31.18 -0.08
CA ALA A 160 -1.60 32.34 0.24
C ALA A 160 -1.42 32.33 1.76
N LYS A 161 -0.17 32.30 2.22
CA LYS A 161 0.12 32.61 3.62
C LYS A 161 -0.33 34.05 3.81
N GLY A 162 -1.46 34.24 4.48
CA GLY A 162 -1.82 35.52 5.10
C GLY A 162 -1.04 35.69 6.39
#